data_AF-A0A7U4QMX1-F1
#
_entry.id   AF-A0A7U4QMX1-F1
#
_cell.length_a   1.000
_cell.length_b   1.000
_cell.length_c   1.000
_cell.angle_alpha   90.00
_cell.angle_beta   90.00
_cell.angle_gamma   90.00
#
_symmetry.space_group_name_H-M   'P 1'
#
loop_
_entity.id
_entity.type
_entity.pdbx_description
1 polymer ?
#
loop_
_entity_poly.entity_id
_entity_poly.type
_entity_poly.pdbx_seq_one_letter_code
_entity_poly.pdbx_strand_id
1 'polypeptide(L)'
;MNEWIGKGKEYLAQKDYHKSIDAFSKAIEEGENTPEVHLSRGIAYFMISDYEKAKADFDQAIELNPDYFRAYYNRGLVFYSLKEYWRAISDFNKAVKLNPKYTAAYLARAKVYMALGKEEKVDENLKMVIRLGEARFQTSWNVYDSRTIEEKVQEIKESLKKD
;
A
#
# COMPACT_ATOMS: atom_id res chain seq x y z
N MET A 1 -17.71 18.96 -6.03
CA MET A 1 -16.42 18.26 -6.11
C MET A 1 -15.53 19.15 -6.96
N ASN A 2 -14.37 19.57 -6.45
CA ASN A 2 -13.45 20.40 -7.23
C ASN A 2 -13.10 19.69 -8.56
N GLU A 3 -13.16 20.45 -9.66
CA GLU A 3 -12.98 19.94 -11.02
C GLU A 3 -11.63 19.22 -11.18
N TRP A 4 -10.57 19.74 -10.56
CA TRP A 4 -9.24 19.16 -10.61
C TRP A 4 -9.11 17.86 -9.85
N ILE A 5 -9.85 17.68 -8.75
CA ILE A 5 -9.91 16.38 -8.06
C ILE A 5 -10.51 15.31 -8.99
N GLY A 6 -11.56 15.67 -9.73
CA GLY A 6 -12.19 14.80 -10.71
C GLY A 6 -11.21 14.37 -11.81
N LYS A 7 -10.58 15.35 -12.47
CA LYS A 7 -9.55 15.11 -13.49
C LYS A 7 -8.37 14.30 -12.96
N GLY A 8 -7.88 14.63 -11.76
CA GLY A 8 -6.76 13.93 -11.12
C GLY A 8 -7.04 12.43 -10.95
N LYS A 9 -8.24 12.08 -10.49
CA LYS A 9 -8.68 10.68 -10.35
C LYS A 9 -8.84 9.99 -11.70
N GLU A 10 -9.38 10.68 -12.70
CA GLU A 10 -9.52 10.15 -14.05
C GLU A 10 -8.16 9.83 -14.67
N TYR A 11 -7.21 10.77 -14.62
CA TYR A 11 -5.85 10.55 -15.10
C TYR A 11 -5.15 9.43 -14.34
N LEU A 12 -5.37 9.32 -13.02
CA LEU A 12 -4.83 8.22 -12.22
C LEU A 12 -5.36 6.86 -12.69
N ALA A 13 -6.66 6.77 -12.99
CA ALA A 13 -7.28 5.55 -13.52
C ALA A 13 -6.76 5.19 -14.92
N GLN A 14 -6.46 6.19 -15.74
CA GLN A 14 -5.83 6.04 -17.06
C GLN A 14 -4.32 5.77 -17.00
N LYS A 15 -3.73 5.82 -15.79
CA LYS A 15 -2.28 5.72 -15.55
C LYS A 15 -1.46 6.87 -16.17
N ASP A 16 -2.12 8.00 -16.47
CA ASP A 16 -1.44 9.24 -16.88
C ASP A 16 -1.00 9.99 -15.61
N TYR A 17 0.07 9.49 -14.99
CA TYR A 17 0.48 9.94 -13.66
C TYR A 17 0.94 11.40 -13.64
N HIS A 18 1.60 11.88 -14.69
CA HIS A 18 2.01 13.29 -14.76
C HIS A 18 0.79 14.23 -14.79
N LYS A 19 -0.21 13.97 -15.64
CA LYS A 19 -1.43 14.79 -15.62
C LYS A 19 -2.22 14.66 -14.32
N SER A 20 -2.21 13.48 -13.71
CA SER A 20 -2.81 13.26 -12.39
C SER A 20 -2.17 14.13 -11.31
N ILE A 21 -0.83 14.18 -11.29
CA ILE A 21 -0.04 15.04 -10.38
C ILE A 21 -0.39 16.52 -10.59
N ASP A 22 -0.41 16.98 -11.83
CA ASP A 22 -0.72 18.39 -12.15
C ASP A 22 -2.12 18.76 -11.69
N ALA A 23 -3.11 17.89 -11.94
CA ALA A 23 -4.48 18.13 -11.52
C ALA A 23 -4.61 18.16 -9.99
N PHE A 24 -4.06 17.19 -9.27
CA PHE A 24 -4.12 17.23 -7.80
C PHE A 24 -3.35 18.41 -7.20
N SER A 25 -2.26 18.86 -7.84
CA SER A 25 -1.52 20.05 -7.39
C SER A 25 -2.37 21.31 -7.54
N LYS A 26 -3.07 21.47 -8.67
CA LYS A 26 -4.03 22.57 -8.86
C LYS A 26 -5.18 22.53 -7.85
N ALA A 27 -5.70 21.33 -7.52
CA ALA A 27 -6.72 21.21 -6.48
C ALA A 27 -6.21 21.75 -5.12
N ILE A 28 -4.98 21.40 -4.75
CA ILE A 28 -4.35 21.88 -3.50
C ILE A 28 -4.14 23.40 -3.54
N GLU A 29 -3.69 23.96 -4.67
CA GLU A 29 -3.54 25.41 -4.86
C GLU A 29 -4.87 26.16 -4.73
N GLU A 30 -5.99 25.54 -5.15
CA GLU A 30 -7.35 26.06 -4.98
C GLU A 30 -7.93 25.83 -3.57
N GLY A 31 -7.15 25.27 -2.65
CA GLY A 31 -7.49 25.12 -1.24
C GLY A 31 -8.01 23.73 -0.83
N GLU A 32 -8.00 22.74 -1.73
CA GLU A 32 -8.41 21.36 -1.42
C GLU A 32 -7.33 20.59 -0.66
N ASN A 33 -7.08 21.01 0.58
CA ASN A 33 -6.10 20.40 1.48
C ASN A 33 -6.73 19.24 2.29
N THR A 34 -6.90 18.09 1.63
CA THR A 34 -7.52 16.89 2.25
C THR A 34 -6.57 15.69 2.24
N PRO A 35 -6.68 14.76 3.21
CA PRO A 35 -5.90 13.53 3.21
C PRO A 35 -6.03 12.73 1.92
N GLU A 36 -7.22 12.72 1.30
CA GLU A 36 -7.51 11.99 0.07
C GLU A 36 -6.78 12.56 -1.15
N VAL A 37 -6.68 13.88 -1.26
CA VAL A 37 -5.99 14.54 -2.37
C VAL A 37 -4.49 14.30 -2.28
N HIS A 38 -3.90 14.50 -1.09
CA HIS A 38 -2.50 14.19 -0.84
C HIS A 38 -2.20 12.69 -1.06
N LEU A 39 -3.03 11.79 -0.54
CA LEU A 39 -2.87 10.35 -0.79
C LEU A 39 -2.87 10.05 -2.31
N SER A 40 -3.80 10.64 -3.06
CA SER A 40 -3.95 10.35 -4.50
C SER A 40 -2.77 10.89 -5.30
N ARG A 41 -2.28 12.09 -5.00
CA ARG A 41 -1.09 12.66 -5.63
C ARG A 41 0.18 11.90 -5.25
N GLY A 42 0.31 11.51 -3.97
CA GLY A 42 1.41 10.68 -3.49
C GLY A 42 1.47 9.32 -4.19
N ILE A 43 0.31 8.68 -4.46
CA ILE A 43 0.25 7.46 -5.27
C ILE A 43 0.76 7.73 -6.70
N ALA A 44 0.34 8.82 -7.34
CA ALA A 44 0.82 9.16 -8.68
C ALA A 44 2.35 9.38 -8.71
N TYR A 45 2.92 10.08 -7.72
CA TYR A 45 4.37 10.23 -7.56
C TYR A 45 5.07 8.88 -7.36
N PHE A 46 4.52 8.00 -6.52
CA PHE A 46 5.05 6.65 -6.32
C PHE A 46 5.09 5.86 -7.63
N MET A 47 4.05 5.96 -8.47
CA MET A 47 3.99 5.24 -9.74
C MET A 47 5.03 5.70 -10.76
N ILE A 48 5.54 6.93 -10.65
CA ILE A 48 6.68 7.43 -11.44
C ILE A 48 8.02 7.33 -10.71
N SER A 49 8.06 6.60 -9.59
CA SER A 49 9.25 6.41 -8.73
C SER A 49 9.82 7.69 -8.10
N ASP A 50 9.03 8.78 -8.03
CA ASP A 50 9.39 9.98 -7.27
C ASP A 50 9.07 9.77 -5.78
N TYR A 51 9.89 8.94 -5.13
CA TYR A 51 9.67 8.48 -3.76
C TYR A 51 9.74 9.60 -2.72
N GLU A 52 10.53 10.64 -2.97
CA GLU A 52 10.66 11.79 -2.08
C GLU A 52 9.34 12.58 -2.03
N LYS A 53 8.78 12.93 -3.19
CA LYS A 53 7.49 13.63 -3.24
C LYS A 53 6.33 12.75 -2.80
N ALA A 54 6.35 11.45 -3.16
CA ALA A 54 5.35 10.50 -2.68
C ALA A 54 5.31 10.45 -1.15
N LYS A 55 6.49 10.33 -0.51
CA LYS A 55 6.61 10.35 0.95
C LYS A 55 6.08 11.65 1.54
N ALA A 56 6.44 12.81 0.98
CA ALA A 56 5.96 14.10 1.47
C ALA A 56 4.43 14.21 1.43
N ASP A 57 3.80 13.75 0.36
CA ASP A 57 2.34 13.72 0.26
C ASP A 57 1.70 12.74 1.26
N PHE A 58 2.30 11.56 1.49
CA PHE A 58 1.80 10.65 2.52
C PHE A 58 2.00 11.17 3.94
N ASP A 59 3.10 11.89 4.19
CA ASP A 59 3.36 12.59 5.46
C ASP A 59 2.25 13.64 5.71
N GLN A 60 1.92 14.45 4.70
CA GLN A 60 0.83 15.43 4.79
C GLN A 60 -0.54 14.77 5.01
N ALA A 61 -0.83 13.67 4.32
CA ALA A 61 -2.08 12.94 4.52
C ALA A 61 -2.22 12.37 5.94
N ILE A 62 -1.11 11.94 6.55
CA ILE A 62 -1.05 11.47 7.95
C ILE A 62 -1.20 12.63 8.94
N GLU A 63 -0.60 13.79 8.65
CA GLU A 63 -0.75 14.98 9.49
C GLU A 63 -2.21 15.45 9.53
N LEU A 64 -2.87 15.49 8.37
CA LEU A 64 -4.28 15.87 8.26
C LEU A 64 -5.23 14.83 8.88
N ASN A 65 -4.88 13.55 8.80
CA ASN A 65 -5.65 12.47 9.43
C ASN A 65 -4.73 11.35 9.95
N PRO A 66 -4.38 11.38 11.25
CA PRO A 66 -3.48 10.38 11.87
C PRO A 66 -4.00 8.94 11.90
N ASP A 67 -5.29 8.73 11.62
CA ASP A 67 -5.94 7.43 11.55
C ASP A 67 -6.15 6.94 10.10
N TYR A 68 -5.60 7.66 9.12
CA TYR A 68 -5.75 7.30 7.71
C TYR A 68 -4.82 6.14 7.32
N PHE A 69 -5.25 4.91 7.60
CA PHE A 69 -4.45 3.68 7.43
C PHE A 69 -3.85 3.53 6.02
N ARG A 70 -4.52 4.04 4.98
CA ARG A 70 -4.03 4.01 3.59
C ARG A 70 -2.78 4.83 3.38
N ALA A 71 -2.62 5.97 4.07
CA ALA A 71 -1.43 6.80 3.97
C ALA A 71 -0.21 6.09 4.58
N TYR A 72 -0.36 5.47 5.76
CA TYR A 72 0.68 4.61 6.34
C TYR A 72 1.03 3.44 5.42
N TYR A 73 0.04 2.74 4.85
CA TYR A 73 0.32 1.65 3.92
C TYR A 73 1.15 2.12 2.71
N ASN A 74 0.75 3.20 2.04
CA ASN A 74 1.47 3.67 0.86
C ASN A 74 2.86 4.25 1.19
N ARG A 75 3.03 4.92 2.33
CA ARG A 75 4.35 5.34 2.81
C ARG A 75 5.24 4.14 3.16
N GLY A 76 4.66 3.08 3.73
CA GLY A 76 5.34 1.81 3.94
C GLY A 76 5.84 1.19 2.63
N LEU A 77 5.07 1.28 1.53
CA LEU A 77 5.51 0.86 0.20
C LEU A 77 6.69 1.69 -0.32
N VAL A 78 6.67 3.01 -0.10
CA VAL A 78 7.82 3.88 -0.42
C VAL A 78 9.08 3.42 0.33
N PHE A 79 8.98 3.22 1.65
CA PHE A 79 10.11 2.75 2.44
C PHE A 79 10.59 1.36 2.00
N TYR A 80 9.68 0.47 1.61
CA TYR A 80 10.06 -0.83 1.04
C TYR A 80 10.84 -0.68 -0.27
N SER A 81 10.38 0.16 -1.20
CA SER A 81 11.10 0.45 -2.46
C SER A 81 12.50 1.04 -2.22
N LEU A 82 12.65 1.83 -1.16
CA LEU A 82 13.93 2.40 -0.71
C LEU A 82 14.78 1.42 0.12
N LYS A 83 14.31 0.18 0.35
CA LYS A 83 14.93 -0.84 1.21
C LYS A 83 15.07 -0.42 2.68
N GLU A 84 14.29 0.56 3.13
CA GLU A 84 14.19 1.00 4.52
C GLU A 84 13.22 0.10 5.31
N TYR A 85 13.55 -1.20 5.39
CA TYR A 85 12.63 -2.25 5.84
C TYR A 85 12.03 -2.03 7.23
N TRP A 86 12.80 -1.50 8.19
CA TRP A 86 12.30 -1.23 9.54
C TRP A 86 11.21 -0.14 9.56
N ARG A 87 11.35 0.89 8.74
CA ARG A 87 10.36 1.96 8.60
C ARG A 87 9.11 1.43 7.86
N ALA A 88 9.31 0.63 6.82
CA ALA A 88 8.22 -0.04 6.12
C ALA A 88 7.38 -0.91 7.09
N ILE A 89 8.04 -1.74 7.92
CA ILE A 89 7.35 -2.57 8.94
C ILE A 89 6.59 -1.70 9.93
N SER A 90 7.18 -0.61 10.42
CA SER A 90 6.52 0.30 11.35
C SER A 90 5.21 0.86 10.77
N ASP A 91 5.26 1.32 9.52
CA ASP A 91 4.10 1.88 8.83
C ASP A 91 3.03 0.82 8.54
N PHE A 92 3.43 -0.36 8.07
CA PHE A 92 2.46 -1.44 7.87
C PHE A 92 1.84 -1.93 9.19
N ASN A 93 2.59 -1.94 10.30
CA ASN A 93 2.04 -2.24 11.62
C ASN A 93 0.99 -1.21 12.03
N LYS A 94 1.24 0.09 11.78
CA LYS A 94 0.26 1.15 12.05
C LYS A 94 -0.97 1.01 11.15
N ALA A 95 -0.80 0.69 9.87
CA ALA A 95 -1.91 0.43 8.95
C ALA A 95 -2.78 -0.76 9.41
N VAL A 96 -2.16 -1.88 9.82
CA VAL A 96 -2.86 -3.05 10.38
C VAL A 96 -3.57 -2.72 11.69
N LYS A 97 -2.94 -1.94 12.57
CA LYS A 97 -3.57 -1.50 13.83
C LYS A 97 -4.83 -0.67 13.58
N LEU A 98 -4.78 0.23 12.60
CA LEU A 98 -5.90 1.11 12.23
C LEU A 98 -6.99 0.37 11.45
N ASN A 99 -6.62 -0.58 10.58
CA ASN A 99 -7.55 -1.44 9.86
C ASN A 99 -7.08 -2.90 9.87
N PRO A 100 -7.49 -3.70 10.87
CA PRO A 100 -7.07 -5.10 11.00
C PRO A 100 -7.58 -6.02 9.89
N LYS A 101 -8.52 -5.56 9.04
CA LYS A 101 -9.03 -6.34 7.90
C LYS A 101 -8.32 -6.02 6.59
N TYR A 102 -7.35 -5.10 6.59
CA TYR A 102 -6.64 -4.69 5.38
C TYR A 102 -5.54 -5.67 5.00
N THR A 103 -5.91 -6.72 4.28
CA THR A 103 -5.03 -7.83 3.85
C THR A 103 -3.78 -7.38 3.11
N ALA A 104 -3.85 -6.30 2.32
CA ALA A 104 -2.71 -5.76 1.59
C ALA A 104 -1.54 -5.34 2.51
N ALA A 105 -1.82 -4.82 3.72
CA ALA A 105 -0.76 -4.48 4.67
C ALA A 105 -0.07 -5.72 5.27
N TYR A 106 -0.81 -6.82 5.47
CA TYR A 106 -0.21 -8.09 5.89
C TYR A 106 0.66 -8.70 4.78
N LEU A 107 0.19 -8.68 3.53
CA LEU A 107 0.98 -9.11 2.37
C LEU A 107 2.26 -8.28 2.23
N ALA A 108 2.17 -6.96 2.37
CA ALA A 108 3.34 -6.09 2.28
C ALA A 108 4.36 -6.38 3.40
N ARG A 109 3.90 -6.61 4.64
CA ARG A 109 4.77 -7.06 5.75
C ARG A 109 5.43 -8.39 5.45
N ALA A 110 4.68 -9.37 4.93
CA ALA A 110 5.24 -10.66 4.55
C ALA A 110 6.38 -10.50 3.54
N LYS A 111 6.20 -9.66 2.51
CA LYS A 111 7.27 -9.35 1.54
C LYS A 111 8.51 -8.71 2.19
N VAL A 112 8.32 -7.77 3.12
CA VAL A 112 9.45 -7.19 3.87
C VAL A 112 10.16 -8.26 4.70
N TYR A 113 9.43 -9.14 5.38
CA TYR A 113 10.01 -10.21 6.18
C TYR A 113 10.73 -11.28 5.34
N MET A 114 10.25 -11.57 4.14
CA MET A 114 10.97 -12.42 3.18
C MET A 114 12.31 -11.80 2.79
N ALA A 115 12.33 -10.50 2.48
CA ALA A 115 13.58 -9.78 2.18
C ALA A 115 14.57 -9.76 3.37
N LEU A 116 14.07 -9.96 4.60
CA LEU A 116 14.87 -10.07 5.82
C LEU A 116 15.17 -11.52 6.25
N GLY A 117 14.71 -12.53 5.50
CA GLY A 117 14.86 -13.95 5.84
C GLY A 117 14.14 -14.37 7.14
N LYS A 118 13.04 -13.69 7.50
CA LYS A 118 12.27 -13.94 8.73
C LYS A 118 11.06 -14.83 8.46
N GLU A 119 11.32 -16.09 8.14
CA GLU A 119 10.31 -17.08 7.72
C GLU A 119 9.10 -17.17 8.66
N GLU A 120 9.31 -17.25 9.97
CA GLU A 120 8.21 -17.29 10.95
C GLU A 120 7.26 -16.09 10.80
N LYS A 121 7.80 -14.90 10.56
CA LYS A 121 7.01 -13.68 10.37
C LYS A 121 6.32 -13.63 9.02
N VAL A 122 6.88 -14.28 8.00
CA VAL A 122 6.20 -14.48 6.71
C VAL A 122 4.94 -15.31 6.94
N ASP A 123 5.08 -16.47 7.57
CA ASP A 123 3.99 -17.41 7.82
C ASP A 123 2.88 -16.79 8.71
N GLU A 124 3.25 -16.08 9.77
CA GLU A 124 2.30 -15.33 10.61
C GLU A 124 1.43 -14.38 9.79
N ASN A 125 2.03 -13.59 8.89
CA ASN A 125 1.31 -12.61 8.09
C ASN A 125 0.46 -13.28 7.00
N LEU A 126 0.99 -14.32 6.34
CA LEU A 126 0.24 -15.06 5.31
C LEU A 126 -0.95 -15.82 5.90
N LYS A 127 -0.83 -16.38 7.11
CA LYS A 127 -1.96 -16.97 7.86
C LYS A 127 -3.06 -15.93 8.11
N MET A 128 -2.68 -14.69 8.46
CA MET A 128 -3.65 -13.61 8.60
C MET A 128 -4.33 -13.24 7.27
N VAL A 129 -3.59 -13.21 6.16
CA VAL A 129 -4.17 -12.98 4.83
C VAL A 129 -5.20 -14.06 4.47
N ILE A 130 -4.85 -15.33 4.66
CA ILE A 130 -5.73 -16.48 4.41
C ILE A 130 -7.00 -16.36 5.27
N ARG A 131 -6.82 -16.12 6.58
CA ARG A 131 -7.93 -15.99 7.56
C ARG A 131 -8.87 -14.84 7.24
N LEU A 132 -8.34 -13.69 6.83
CA LEU A 132 -9.11 -12.46 6.65
C LEU A 132 -9.83 -12.37 5.31
N GLY A 133 -9.47 -13.18 4.30
CA GLY A 133 -10.01 -12.87 2.97
C GLY A 133 -9.96 -13.85 1.82
N GLU A 134 -9.44 -15.09 1.90
CA GLU A 134 -9.66 -16.02 0.78
C GLU A 134 -10.02 -17.46 1.21
N ALA A 135 -11.33 -17.65 1.41
CA ALA A 135 -12.03 -18.87 1.00
C ALA A 135 -12.19 -18.97 -0.54
N ARG A 136 -11.71 -18.00 -1.33
CA ARG A 136 -11.59 -18.09 -2.80
C ARG A 136 -10.54 -17.10 -3.31
N PHE A 137 -9.40 -17.64 -3.73
CA PHE A 137 -8.39 -16.92 -4.53
C PHE A 137 -9.01 -16.59 -5.88
N GLN A 138 -9.45 -15.34 -6.10
CA GLN A 138 -9.58 -14.83 -7.46
C GLN A 138 -8.26 -14.19 -7.82
N THR A 139 -7.42 -15.01 -8.46
CA THR A 139 -6.14 -14.66 -9.07
C THR A 139 -6.28 -13.45 -9.99
N SER A 140 -6.00 -12.25 -9.49
CA SER A 140 -5.58 -11.13 -10.34
C SER A 140 -4.79 -10.10 -9.54
N TRP A 141 -3.52 -10.40 -9.26
CA TRP A 141 -2.53 -9.38 -8.88
C TRP A 141 -1.20 -9.67 -9.58
N ASN A 142 -1.13 -9.30 -10.86
CA ASN A 142 0.13 -9.21 -11.60
C ASN A 142 0.80 -7.88 -11.26
N VAL A 143 1.72 -7.86 -10.27
CA VAL A 143 2.85 -6.91 -10.21
C VAL A 143 3.97 -7.51 -9.32
N TYR A 144 5.00 -8.07 -9.98
CA TYR A 144 6.36 -8.43 -9.54
C TYR A 144 6.56 -9.28 -8.26
N ASP A 145 7.21 -10.43 -8.48
CA ASP A 145 7.65 -11.46 -7.52
C ASP A 145 6.51 -12.16 -6.73
N SER A 146 5.46 -12.55 -7.46
CA SER A 146 4.29 -13.25 -6.89
C SER A 146 4.50 -14.74 -6.67
N ARG A 147 5.47 -15.37 -7.36
CA ARG A 147 5.63 -16.83 -7.36
C ARG A 147 5.92 -17.39 -5.97
N THR A 148 6.84 -16.80 -5.20
CA THR A 148 7.21 -17.33 -3.88
C THR A 148 6.14 -17.06 -2.81
N ILE A 149 5.42 -15.94 -2.87
CA ILE A 149 4.30 -15.68 -1.94
C ILE A 149 3.14 -16.64 -2.23
N GLU A 150 2.80 -16.86 -3.50
CA GLU A 150 1.73 -17.78 -3.90
C GLU A 150 2.06 -19.23 -3.51
N GLU A 151 3.29 -19.68 -3.76
CA GLU A 151 3.79 -21.00 -3.34
C GLU A 151 3.67 -21.17 -1.82
N LYS A 152 4.17 -20.22 -1.02
CA LYS A 152 4.06 -20.25 0.44
C LYS A 152 2.62 -20.25 0.95
N VAL A 153 1.75 -19.44 0.33
CA VAL A 153 0.33 -19.43 0.67
C VAL A 153 -0.31 -20.81 0.43
N GLN A 154 0.07 -21.49 -0.65
CA GLN A 154 -0.43 -22.83 -0.96
C GLN A 154 0.09 -23.87 0.03
N GLU A 155 1.38 -23.85 0.36
CA GLU A 155 1.98 -24.70 1.39
C GLU A 155 1.27 -24.55 2.75
N ILE A 156 1.02 -23.31 3.18
CA ILE A 156 0.32 -23.02 4.43
C ILE A 156 -1.10 -23.60 4.39
N LYS A 157 -1.86 -23.40 3.32
CA LYS A 157 -3.21 -23.98 3.18
C LYS A 157 -3.21 -25.50 3.25
N GLU A 158 -2.20 -26.15 2.70
CA GLU A 158 -2.09 -27.62 2.72
C GLU A 158 -1.76 -28.14 4.12
N SER A 159 -0.90 -27.45 4.87
CA SER A 159 -0.64 -27.79 6.27
C SER A 159 -1.90 -27.70 7.13
N LEU A 160 -2.70 -26.63 6.96
CA LEU A 160 -3.94 -26.40 7.69
C LEU A 160 -5.06 -27.42 7.40
N LYS A 161 -4.96 -28.24 6.34
CA LYS A 161 -5.92 -29.31 6.04
C LYS A 161 -5.58 -30.65 6.70
N LYS A 162 -4.34 -30.79 7.20
CA LYS A 162 -3.82 -32.04 7.78
C LYS A 162 -3.98 -32.10 9.30
N ASP A 163 -4.35 -30.96 9.92
CA ASP A 163 -4.68 -30.79 11.33
C ASP A 163 -6.21 -30.82 11.53
#